data_AF-A0A6G1QDT9-F1
#
_entry.id   AF-A0A6G1QDT9-F1
#
_cell.length_a   1.000
_cell.length_b   1.000
_cell.length_c   1.000
_cell.angle_alpha   90.00
_cell.angle_beta   90.00
_cell.angle_gamma   90.00
#
_symmetry.space_group_name_H-M   'P 1'
#
loop_
_entity.id
_entity.type
_entity.pdbx_description
1 polymer ?
#
loop_
_entity_poly.entity_id
_entity_poly.type
_entity_poly.pdbx_seq_one_letter_code
_entity_poly.pdbx_strand_id
1 'polypeptide(L)'
;MDYCRKQVKSDCEELLSRFQRTDSVRFEIFSKIWREMKFSDIFNGTVNHKKRMFSRLLLDTAFSYFLPPFSFQIRVGGLYLLYSLYQCQNTSPPEKIRLALKDWEDVKKFEKDAVDAQHFDTIYILHQLMFLKAFHFTAMPTLLVYKKKRKVERLVMCEKFMERASRPQELISVELLEELSNIHELYSKLKTSVCSTSEQANTSVSLIRKDLIPQLRSTVVDFYKWQQRKDDSDDEDEDSSKGTSSQQDCSKRAERLALIKSRAYGQAAEAAKSRRHRQVEVDFTSNEAGSSKTSGPSRISKPSLRARTNESVRISGDMWKEAANTTTISSLTTLDSAPGTKPTVKYLKHCIVYYT
;
A
#
# COMPACT_ATOMS: atom_id res chain seq x y z
N MET A 1 10.78 -16.95 0.22
CA MET A 1 9.74 -16.38 1.11
C MET A 1 8.38 -16.33 0.42
N ASP A 2 8.32 -16.18 -0.90
CA ASP A 2 7.03 -16.20 -1.63
C ASP A 2 6.23 -17.51 -1.41
N TYR A 3 6.91 -18.65 -1.23
CA TYR A 3 6.28 -19.93 -0.86
C TYR A 3 5.50 -19.86 0.46
N CYS A 4 6.10 -19.32 1.53
CA CYS A 4 5.44 -19.21 2.84
C CYS A 4 4.26 -18.25 2.85
N ARG A 5 4.22 -17.27 1.93
CA ARG A 5 3.13 -16.28 1.86
C ARG A 5 1.78 -16.95 1.61
N LYS A 6 1.73 -17.95 0.71
CA LYS A 6 0.50 -18.66 0.37
C LYS A 6 0.01 -19.52 1.54
N GLN A 7 0.92 -20.26 2.19
CA GLN A 7 0.62 -21.03 3.40
C GLN A 7 0.12 -20.14 4.54
N VAL A 8 0.86 -19.10 4.90
CA VAL A 8 0.47 -18.17 5.99
C VAL A 8 -0.90 -17.57 5.74
N LYS A 9 -1.16 -17.16 4.49
CA LYS A 9 -2.47 -16.65 4.09
C LYS A 9 -3.56 -17.71 4.31
N SER A 10 -3.36 -18.93 3.80
CA SER A 10 -4.30 -20.05 3.99
C SER A 10 -4.58 -20.34 5.47
N ASP A 11 -3.55 -20.32 6.32
CA ASP A 11 -3.71 -20.58 7.76
C ASP A 11 -4.51 -19.47 8.45
N CYS A 12 -4.26 -18.20 8.08
CA CYS A 12 -5.04 -17.06 8.56
C CYS A 12 -6.50 -17.16 8.10
N GLU A 13 -6.74 -17.51 6.83
CA GLU A 13 -8.08 -17.66 6.27
C GLU A 13 -8.84 -18.82 6.90
N GLU A 14 -8.18 -19.94 7.19
CA GLU A 14 -8.83 -21.06 7.89
C GLU A 14 -9.26 -20.66 9.31
N LEU A 15 -8.40 -19.95 10.04
CA LEU A 15 -8.73 -19.43 11.38
C LEU A 15 -9.90 -18.46 11.32
N LEU A 16 -9.85 -17.48 10.41
CA LEU A 16 -10.91 -16.48 10.24
C LEU A 16 -12.22 -17.13 9.74
N SER A 17 -12.14 -18.15 8.90
CA SER A 17 -13.32 -18.91 8.43
C SER A 17 -14.00 -19.65 9.58
N ARG A 18 -13.23 -20.25 10.50
CA ARG A 18 -13.80 -20.88 11.71
C ARG A 18 -14.44 -19.84 12.61
N PHE A 19 -13.80 -18.68 12.78
CA PHE A 19 -14.35 -17.59 13.56
C PHE A 19 -15.64 -17.05 12.97
N GLN A 20 -15.69 -16.86 11.64
CA GLN A 20 -16.89 -16.42 10.93
C GLN A 20 -18.09 -17.34 11.22
N ARG A 21 -17.91 -18.67 11.15
CA ARG A 21 -18.96 -19.67 11.42
C ARG A 21 -19.54 -19.64 12.84
N THR A 22 -18.89 -18.97 13.78
CA THR A 22 -19.43 -18.84 15.16
C THR A 22 -20.45 -17.72 15.29
N ASP A 23 -20.61 -16.86 14.27
CA ASP A 23 -21.47 -15.67 14.27
C ASP A 23 -21.27 -14.77 15.50
N SER A 24 -20.10 -14.87 16.13
CA SER A 24 -19.70 -14.11 17.31
C SER A 24 -18.49 -13.26 16.99
N VAL A 25 -18.43 -12.08 17.62
CA VAL A 25 -17.31 -11.14 17.54
C VAL A 25 -16.49 -11.10 18.84
N ARG A 26 -16.79 -12.00 19.78
CA ARG A 26 -16.17 -11.98 21.11
C ARG A 26 -14.75 -12.54 21.10
N PHE A 27 -13.84 -11.87 21.80
CA PHE A 27 -12.45 -12.32 21.90
C PHE A 27 -12.31 -13.70 22.55
N GLU A 28 -13.19 -14.05 23.49
CA GLU A 28 -13.19 -15.36 24.14
C GLU A 28 -13.30 -16.51 23.12
N ILE A 29 -14.26 -16.40 22.19
CA ILE A 29 -14.51 -17.38 21.14
C ILE A 29 -13.30 -17.46 20.19
N PHE A 30 -12.79 -16.29 19.76
CA PHE A 30 -11.58 -16.22 18.94
C PHE A 30 -10.40 -16.93 19.62
N SER A 31 -10.18 -16.65 20.90
CA SER A 31 -9.06 -17.20 21.68
C SER A 31 -9.16 -18.73 21.81
N LYS A 32 -10.38 -19.28 21.87
CA LYS A 32 -10.61 -20.72 21.88
C LYS A 32 -10.17 -21.35 20.56
N ILE A 33 -10.60 -20.80 19.44
CA ILE A 33 -10.21 -21.26 18.08
C ILE A 33 -8.69 -21.16 17.90
N TRP A 34 -8.09 -20.04 18.32
CA TRP A 34 -6.64 -19.83 18.26
C TRP A 34 -5.86 -20.94 18.99
N ARG A 35 -6.31 -21.32 20.21
CA ARG A 35 -5.69 -22.39 21.00
C ARG A 35 -5.93 -23.77 20.39
N GLU A 36 -7.14 -24.05 19.90
CA GLU A 36 -7.48 -25.31 19.24
C GLU A 36 -6.63 -25.54 17.98
N MET A 37 -6.37 -24.49 17.21
CA MET A 37 -5.48 -24.55 16.05
C MET A 37 -3.99 -24.54 16.41
N LYS A 38 -3.62 -24.37 17.69
CA LYS A 38 -2.24 -24.17 18.15
C LYS A 38 -1.51 -23.08 17.37
N PHE A 39 -2.22 -22.01 17.03
CA PHE A 39 -1.72 -21.00 16.10
C PHE A 39 -0.52 -20.20 16.69
N SER A 40 -0.34 -20.20 18.01
CA SER A 40 0.87 -19.68 18.66
C SER A 40 2.16 -20.34 18.15
N ASP A 41 2.08 -21.59 17.70
CA ASP A 41 3.24 -22.35 17.24
C ASP A 41 3.69 -21.94 15.82
N ILE A 42 3.00 -21.00 15.16
CA ILE A 42 3.36 -20.52 13.82
C ILE A 42 4.77 -19.94 13.75
N PHE A 43 5.30 -19.43 14.86
CA PHE A 43 6.67 -18.92 14.95
C PHE A 43 7.71 -20.02 15.20
N ASN A 44 7.28 -21.22 15.59
CA ASN A 44 8.17 -22.36 15.83
C ASN A 44 8.67 -22.91 14.49
N GLY A 45 9.97 -23.22 14.40
CA GLY A 45 10.60 -23.71 13.17
C GLY A 45 11.19 -22.64 12.25
N THR A 46 11.02 -21.35 12.54
CA THR A 46 11.68 -20.28 11.77
C THR A 46 13.14 -20.07 12.24
N VAL A 47 14.09 -20.15 11.30
CA VAL A 47 15.51 -19.84 11.57
C VAL A 47 15.70 -18.41 12.07
N ASN A 48 16.59 -18.21 13.05
CA ASN A 48 16.77 -16.94 13.78
C ASN A 48 16.86 -15.69 12.89
N HIS A 49 17.65 -15.74 11.80
CA HIS A 49 17.85 -14.61 10.90
C HIS A 49 16.63 -14.28 10.01
N LYS A 50 15.65 -15.20 9.89
CA LYS A 50 14.40 -14.97 9.13
C LYS A 50 13.21 -14.63 10.02
N LYS A 51 13.32 -14.77 11.35
CA LYS A 51 12.22 -14.53 12.30
C LYS A 51 11.56 -13.17 12.10
N ARG A 52 12.35 -12.09 12.01
CA ARG A 52 11.82 -10.74 11.80
C ARG A 52 11.06 -10.58 10.48
N MET A 53 11.62 -11.12 9.38
CA MET A 53 10.94 -11.06 8.09
C MET A 53 9.65 -11.88 8.07
N PHE A 54 9.64 -13.00 8.80
CA PHE A 54 8.46 -13.84 8.95
C PHE A 54 7.38 -13.19 9.83
N SER A 55 7.75 -12.59 10.96
CA SER A 55 6.84 -11.80 11.79
C SER A 55 6.23 -10.64 11.00
N ARG A 56 7.03 -9.92 10.21
CA ARG A 56 6.52 -8.87 9.33
C ARG A 56 5.51 -9.42 8.32
N LEU A 57 5.82 -10.54 7.67
CA LEU A 57 4.91 -11.19 6.72
C LEU A 57 3.57 -11.56 7.38
N LEU A 58 3.61 -12.15 8.57
CA LEU A 58 2.41 -12.51 9.34
C LEU A 58 1.57 -11.30 9.70
N LEU A 59 2.19 -10.25 10.25
CA LEU A 59 1.51 -9.02 10.63
C LEU A 59 0.93 -8.31 9.40
N ASP A 60 1.68 -8.23 8.29
CA ASP A 60 1.19 -7.63 7.05
C ASP A 60 -0.01 -8.42 6.48
N THR A 61 0.03 -9.76 6.54
CA THR A 61 -1.09 -10.61 6.12
C THR A 61 -2.30 -10.42 7.03
N ALA A 62 -2.13 -10.45 8.35
CA ALA A 62 -3.22 -10.23 9.30
C ALA A 62 -3.83 -8.83 9.16
N PHE A 63 -2.99 -7.80 8.96
CA PHE A 63 -3.42 -6.41 8.79
C PHE A 63 -4.30 -6.22 7.56
N SER A 64 -4.07 -6.99 6.48
CA SER A 64 -4.92 -6.92 5.30
C SER A 64 -6.39 -7.25 5.61
N TYR A 65 -6.66 -8.20 6.52
CA TYR A 65 -8.04 -8.58 6.91
C TYR A 65 -8.72 -7.58 7.84
N PHE A 66 -7.96 -6.69 8.50
CA PHE A 66 -8.48 -5.68 9.40
C PHE A 66 -9.08 -4.47 8.65
N LEU A 67 -8.64 -4.21 7.42
CA LEU A 67 -9.11 -3.09 6.61
C LEU A 67 -10.34 -3.46 5.76
N PRO A 68 -11.10 -2.47 5.23
CA PRO A 68 -12.11 -2.72 4.21
C PRO A 68 -11.50 -3.44 2.98
N PRO A 69 -12.27 -4.26 2.23
CA PRO A 69 -13.73 -4.38 2.19
C PRO A 69 -14.31 -5.57 3.00
N PHE A 70 -13.59 -6.08 4.00
CA PHE A 70 -14.04 -7.23 4.78
C PHE A 70 -15.21 -6.89 5.72
N SER A 71 -16.05 -7.89 6.00
CA SER A 71 -17.16 -7.77 6.94
C SER A 71 -16.68 -7.38 8.34
N PHE A 72 -17.54 -6.73 9.12
CA PHE A 72 -17.19 -6.29 10.47
C PHE A 72 -16.62 -7.42 11.34
N GLN A 73 -17.22 -8.62 11.30
CA GLN A 73 -16.74 -9.78 12.05
C GLN A 73 -15.33 -10.22 11.61
N ILE A 74 -15.04 -10.24 10.31
CA ILE A 74 -13.71 -10.59 9.81
C ILE A 74 -12.70 -9.50 10.19
N ARG A 75 -13.07 -8.22 10.13
CA ARG A 75 -12.20 -7.12 10.55
C ARG A 75 -11.86 -7.22 12.05
N VAL A 76 -12.84 -7.52 12.90
CA VAL A 76 -12.62 -7.83 14.32
C VAL A 76 -11.67 -9.02 14.48
N GLY A 77 -11.90 -10.11 13.74
CA GLY A 77 -11.01 -11.27 13.73
C GLY A 77 -9.58 -10.93 13.29
N GLY A 78 -9.42 -10.07 12.28
CA GLY A 78 -8.12 -9.55 11.83
C GLY A 78 -7.40 -8.75 12.91
N LEU A 79 -8.12 -7.93 13.68
CA LEU A 79 -7.57 -7.21 14.83
C LEU A 79 -7.13 -8.17 15.94
N TYR A 80 -7.92 -9.19 16.26
CA TYR A 80 -7.56 -10.20 17.24
C TYR A 80 -6.35 -11.04 16.80
N LEU A 81 -6.27 -11.32 15.50
CA LEU A 81 -5.13 -12.00 14.89
C LEU A 81 -3.86 -11.15 15.01
N LEU A 82 -3.94 -9.85 14.70
CA LEU A 82 -2.84 -8.90 14.89
C LEU A 82 -2.36 -8.86 16.34
N TYR A 83 -3.29 -8.76 17.29
CA TYR A 83 -2.97 -8.74 18.71
C TYR A 83 -2.26 -10.02 19.15
N SER A 84 -2.82 -11.17 18.80
CA SER A 84 -2.28 -12.48 19.19
C SER A 84 -0.90 -12.72 18.57
N LEU A 85 -0.73 -12.39 17.28
CA LEU A 85 0.55 -12.48 16.59
C LEU A 85 1.61 -11.54 17.17
N TYR A 86 1.21 -10.32 17.55
CA TYR A 86 2.12 -9.36 18.16
C TYR A 86 2.61 -9.83 19.54
N GLN A 87 1.76 -10.49 20.33
CA GLN A 87 2.16 -11.03 21.63
C GLN A 87 2.99 -12.31 21.51
N CYS A 88 2.70 -13.16 20.52
CA CYS A 88 3.40 -14.44 20.35
C CYS A 88 4.76 -14.34 19.64
N GLN A 89 5.15 -13.16 19.14
CA GLN A 89 6.37 -13.06 18.33
C GLN A 89 7.65 -13.36 19.13
N ASN A 90 8.51 -14.22 18.60
CA ASN A 90 9.81 -14.57 19.20
C ASN A 90 10.93 -13.61 18.77
N THR A 91 10.61 -12.35 18.43
CA THR A 91 11.59 -11.36 17.98
C THR A 91 11.88 -10.34 19.07
N SER A 92 13.16 -10.02 19.27
CA SER A 92 13.61 -8.97 20.17
C SER A 92 14.49 -7.98 19.40
N PRO A 93 14.13 -6.68 19.31
CA PRO A 93 12.84 -6.11 19.70
C PRO A 93 11.65 -6.64 18.85
N PRO A 94 10.42 -6.56 19.39
CA PRO A 94 9.17 -6.82 18.66
C PRO A 94 9.09 -6.08 17.33
N GLU A 95 8.66 -6.76 16.27
CA GLU A 95 8.34 -6.16 14.99
C GLU A 95 7.00 -5.40 15.09
N LYS A 96 6.98 -4.18 14.55
CA LYS A 96 5.82 -3.29 14.61
C LYS A 96 4.88 -3.52 13.42
N ILE A 97 3.58 -3.31 13.65
CA ILE A 97 2.53 -3.37 12.64
C ILE A 97 2.59 -2.08 11.82
N ARG A 98 2.74 -2.19 10.50
CA ARG A 98 2.77 -1.03 9.60
C ARG A 98 1.33 -0.56 9.36
N LEU A 99 1.09 0.73 9.59
CA LEU A 99 -0.20 1.36 9.39
C LEU A 99 -0.02 2.57 8.48
N ALA A 100 -0.58 2.52 7.27
CA ALA A 100 -0.48 3.66 6.37
C ALA A 100 -1.36 4.81 6.86
N LEU A 101 -0.90 6.06 6.68
CA LEU A 101 -1.67 7.22 7.14
C LEU A 101 -3.04 7.32 6.47
N LYS A 102 -3.15 6.90 5.20
CA LYS A 102 -4.43 6.87 4.45
C LYS A 102 -5.45 5.90 5.08
N ASP A 103 -4.99 4.83 5.71
CA ASP A 103 -5.86 3.80 6.28
C ASP A 103 -6.34 4.18 7.70
N TRP A 104 -5.79 5.27 8.27
CA TRP A 104 -6.12 5.70 9.63
C TRP A 104 -7.59 6.08 9.80
N GLU A 105 -8.19 6.68 8.77
CA GLU A 105 -9.60 7.04 8.76
C GLU A 105 -10.49 5.78 8.88
N ASP A 106 -10.13 4.69 8.21
CA ASP A 106 -10.83 3.41 8.28
C ASP A 106 -10.71 2.74 9.65
N VAL A 107 -9.54 2.89 10.31
CA VAL A 107 -9.33 2.44 11.69
C VAL A 107 -10.20 3.23 12.66
N LYS A 108 -10.28 4.56 12.50
CA LYS A 108 -11.13 5.42 13.33
C LYS A 108 -12.61 5.17 13.11
N LYS A 109 -13.02 4.89 11.87
CA LYS A 109 -14.39 4.49 11.57
C LYS A 109 -14.73 3.17 12.25
N PHE A 110 -13.86 2.17 12.13
CA PHE A 110 -14.03 0.87 12.80
C PHE A 110 -14.12 0.99 14.32
N GLU A 111 -13.30 1.84 14.93
CA GLU A 111 -13.37 2.11 16.38
C GLU A 111 -14.75 2.65 16.78
N LYS A 112 -15.32 3.60 16.01
CA LYS A 112 -16.67 4.11 16.24
C LYS A 112 -17.72 3.02 16.06
N ASP A 113 -17.66 2.27 14.97
CA ASP A 113 -18.59 1.17 14.70
C ASP A 113 -18.59 0.14 15.85
N ALA A 114 -17.41 -0.17 16.42
CA ALA A 114 -17.27 -1.07 17.56
C ALA A 114 -17.81 -0.48 18.88
N VAL A 115 -17.70 0.84 19.07
CA VAL A 115 -18.30 1.56 20.22
C VAL A 115 -19.82 1.54 20.12
N ASP A 116 -20.36 1.86 18.95
CA ASP A 116 -21.80 1.90 18.71
C ASP A 116 -22.43 0.51 18.87
N ALA A 117 -21.72 -0.54 18.45
CA ALA A 117 -22.11 -1.94 18.64
C ALA A 117 -21.79 -2.50 20.05
N GLN A 118 -21.22 -1.69 20.95
CA GLN A 118 -20.87 -2.08 22.33
C GLN A 118 -19.89 -3.26 22.45
N HIS A 119 -19.01 -3.45 21.47
CA HIS A 119 -17.98 -4.49 21.49
C HIS A 119 -16.70 -4.00 22.17
N PHE A 120 -16.77 -3.86 23.50
CA PHE A 120 -15.68 -3.31 24.32
C PHE A 120 -14.39 -4.13 24.33
N ASP A 121 -14.46 -5.43 24.08
CA ASP A 121 -13.28 -6.29 23.94
C ASP A 121 -12.45 -5.93 22.70
N THR A 122 -13.11 -5.67 21.57
CA THR A 122 -12.49 -5.16 20.35
C THR A 122 -11.79 -3.82 20.60
N ILE A 123 -12.47 -2.90 21.28
CA ILE A 123 -11.94 -1.55 21.60
C ILE A 123 -10.73 -1.67 22.51
N TYR A 124 -10.85 -2.47 23.58
CA TYR A 124 -9.77 -2.72 24.52
C TYR A 124 -8.52 -3.24 23.81
N ILE A 125 -8.66 -4.21 22.91
CA ILE A 125 -7.53 -4.79 22.16
C ILE A 125 -6.89 -3.76 21.22
N LEU A 126 -7.69 -2.95 20.53
CA LEU A 126 -7.17 -1.86 19.69
C LEU A 126 -6.35 -0.85 20.53
N HIS A 127 -6.92 -0.40 21.64
CA HIS A 127 -6.26 0.53 22.55
C HIS A 127 -5.02 -0.08 23.20
N GLN A 128 -5.05 -1.37 23.52
CA GLN A 128 -3.90 -2.09 24.06
C GLN A 128 -2.75 -2.12 23.05
N LEU A 129 -3.02 -2.38 21.76
CA LEU A 129 -2.00 -2.31 20.72
C LEU A 129 -1.41 -0.89 20.57
N MET A 130 -2.25 0.14 20.70
CA MET A 130 -1.78 1.53 20.70
C MET A 130 -0.91 1.85 21.92
N PHE A 131 -1.31 1.41 23.11
CA PHE A 131 -0.57 1.59 24.36
C PHE A 131 0.82 0.93 24.30
N LEU A 132 0.89 -0.29 23.74
CA LEU A 132 2.13 -1.01 23.50
C LEU A 132 3.01 -0.39 22.40
N LYS A 133 2.57 0.69 21.75
CA LYS A 133 3.24 1.31 20.59
C LYS A 133 3.54 0.28 19.48
N ALA A 134 2.63 -0.66 19.30
CA ALA A 134 2.74 -1.73 18.33
C ALA A 134 2.65 -1.22 16.89
N PHE A 135 1.91 -0.14 16.65
CA PHE A 135 1.78 0.48 15.33
C PHE A 135 2.97 1.37 14.97
N HIS A 136 3.45 1.23 13.75
CA HIS A 136 4.39 2.10 13.09
C HIS A 136 3.68 2.80 11.93
N PHE A 137 3.43 4.10 12.08
CA PHE A 137 2.81 4.91 11.04
C PHE A 137 3.76 5.07 9.85
N THR A 138 3.30 4.69 8.66
CA THR A 138 4.08 4.72 7.42
C THR A 138 3.33 5.45 6.31
N ALA A 139 4.06 5.89 5.28
CA ALA A 139 3.43 6.46 4.09
C ALA A 139 2.73 5.39 3.25
N MET A 140 3.27 4.17 3.21
CA MET A 140 2.72 3.03 2.48
C MET A 140 2.66 1.79 3.38
N PRO A 141 1.60 0.96 3.26
CA PRO A 141 1.43 -0.23 4.09
C PRO A 141 2.50 -1.28 3.73
N THR A 142 2.73 -1.52 2.44
CA THR A 142 3.78 -2.40 1.95
C THR A 142 5.11 -1.68 1.78
N LEU A 143 6.21 -2.41 1.97
CA LEU A 143 7.55 -1.91 1.65
C LEU A 143 7.72 -1.83 0.13
N LEU A 144 7.93 -0.62 -0.37
CA LEU A 144 8.27 -0.41 -1.76
C LEU A 144 9.69 -0.91 -2.01
N VAL A 145 9.81 -1.96 -2.82
CA VAL A 145 11.09 -2.50 -3.26
C VAL A 145 11.14 -2.37 -4.78
N TYR A 146 12.20 -1.74 -5.30
CA TYR A 146 12.45 -1.70 -6.72
C TYR A 146 12.78 -3.12 -7.23
N LYS A 147 11.77 -3.81 -7.76
CA LYS A 147 11.93 -5.10 -8.43
C LYS A 147 11.73 -4.90 -9.92
N LYS A 148 12.76 -5.20 -10.71
CA LYS A 148 12.71 -5.18 -12.18
C LYS A 148 11.61 -6.16 -12.63
N LYS A 149 10.49 -5.61 -13.13
CA LYS A 149 9.29 -6.26 -13.68
C LYS A 149 9.09 -7.72 -13.22
N ARG A 150 8.54 -7.92 -12.02
CA ARG A 150 7.77 -9.13 -11.72
C ARG A 150 6.30 -8.75 -11.76
N LYS A 151 5.48 -9.53 -12.46
CA LYS A 151 4.02 -9.44 -12.33
C LYS A 151 3.72 -9.54 -10.83
N VAL A 152 3.26 -8.45 -10.25
CA VAL A 152 2.78 -8.47 -8.86
C VAL A 152 1.49 -9.27 -8.93
N GLU A 153 1.52 -10.50 -8.45
CA GLU A 153 0.32 -11.31 -8.24
C GLU A 153 -0.55 -10.49 -7.27
N ARG A 154 -1.56 -9.79 -7.81
CA ARG A 154 -2.55 -9.03 -7.01
C ARG A 154 -3.09 -10.04 -6.00
N LEU A 155 -3.02 -9.71 -4.72
CA LEU A 155 -3.51 -10.61 -3.68
C LEU A 155 -5.02 -10.78 -3.90
N VAL A 156 -5.41 -11.89 -4.52
CA VAL A 156 -6.82 -12.26 -4.70
C VAL A 156 -7.46 -12.24 -3.32
N MET A 157 -8.30 -11.25 -3.04
CA MET A 157 -8.96 -11.14 -1.73
C MET A 157 -9.94 -12.30 -1.58
N CYS A 158 -10.15 -12.77 -0.35
CA CYS A 158 -11.10 -13.85 -0.13
C CYS A 158 -12.53 -13.29 -0.19
N GLU A 159 -13.20 -13.47 -1.33
CA GLU A 159 -14.58 -12.98 -1.57
C GLU A 159 -15.56 -13.41 -0.46
N LYS A 160 -15.35 -14.59 0.14
CA LYS A 160 -16.18 -15.13 1.23
C LYS A 160 -16.19 -14.24 2.48
N PHE A 161 -15.16 -13.43 2.65
CA PHE A 161 -15.00 -12.54 3.80
C PHE A 161 -15.45 -11.11 3.53
N MET A 162 -15.64 -10.75 2.27
CA MET A 162 -16.04 -9.40 1.89
C MET A 162 -17.45 -9.13 2.39
N GLU A 163 -17.67 -7.90 2.87
CA GLU A 163 -19.02 -7.42 3.13
C GLU A 163 -19.73 -7.34 1.79
N ARG A 164 -20.57 -8.34 1.51
CA ARG A 164 -21.23 -8.48 0.21
C ARG A 164 -21.98 -7.20 -0.13
N ALA A 165 -21.48 -6.47 -1.12
CA ALA A 165 -22.20 -5.36 -1.71
C ALA A 165 -23.54 -5.81 -2.33
N SER A 166 -23.80 -7.12 -2.46
CA SER A 166 -25.05 -7.70 -2.98
C SER A 166 -26.24 -7.70 -2.00
N ARG A 167 -26.12 -7.18 -0.78
CA ARG A 167 -27.23 -7.22 0.20
C ARG A 167 -28.56 -6.62 -0.32
N PRO A 168 -28.58 -5.49 -1.04
CA PRO A 168 -29.82 -4.99 -1.64
C PRO A 168 -30.47 -5.98 -2.61
N GLN A 169 -29.67 -6.71 -3.39
CA GLN A 169 -30.12 -7.71 -4.37
C GLN A 169 -30.60 -9.01 -3.70
N GLU A 170 -30.00 -9.37 -2.57
CA GLU A 170 -30.43 -10.52 -1.74
C GLU A 170 -31.73 -10.21 -0.99
N LEU A 171 -31.89 -8.97 -0.49
CA LEU A 171 -33.08 -8.54 0.26
C LEU A 171 -34.27 -8.24 -0.64
N ILE A 172 -34.03 -7.67 -1.83
CA ILE A 172 -35.08 -7.30 -2.78
C ILE A 172 -35.11 -8.36 -3.88
N SER A 173 -35.65 -9.53 -3.52
CA SER A 173 -35.86 -10.63 -4.45
C SER A 173 -37.02 -10.32 -5.41
N VAL A 174 -37.05 -11.04 -6.54
CA VAL A 174 -38.15 -10.96 -7.50
C VAL A 174 -39.47 -11.38 -6.82
N GLU A 175 -39.43 -12.43 -6.01
CA GLU A 175 -40.56 -12.93 -5.24
C GLU A 175 -41.13 -11.86 -4.29
N LEU A 176 -40.27 -11.15 -3.55
CA LEU A 176 -40.71 -10.07 -2.65
C LEU A 176 -41.34 -8.91 -3.43
N LEU A 177 -40.77 -8.53 -4.58
CA LEU A 177 -41.33 -7.47 -5.41
C LEU A 177 -42.70 -7.85 -5.99
N GLU A 178 -42.89 -9.12 -6.35
CA GLU A 178 -44.18 -9.66 -6.79
C GLU A 178 -45.20 -9.64 -5.66
N GLU A 179 -44.83 -10.10 -4.46
CA GLU A 179 -45.69 -10.05 -3.28
C GLU A 179 -46.10 -8.62 -2.92
N LEU A 180 -45.14 -7.69 -2.90
CA LEU A 180 -45.41 -6.27 -2.67
C LEU A 180 -46.36 -5.70 -3.73
N SER A 181 -46.19 -6.11 -5.00
CA SER A 181 -47.05 -5.65 -6.11
C SER A 181 -48.48 -6.16 -5.92
N ASN A 182 -48.62 -7.43 -5.56
CA ASN A 182 -49.92 -8.04 -5.28
C ASN A 182 -50.62 -7.34 -4.10
N ILE A 183 -49.90 -7.10 -3.00
CA ILE A 183 -50.45 -6.37 -1.84
C ILE A 183 -50.85 -4.95 -2.23
N HIS A 184 -50.04 -4.25 -3.03
CA HIS A 184 -50.34 -2.90 -3.49
C HIS A 184 -51.58 -2.85 -4.39
N GLU A 185 -51.76 -3.83 -5.27
CA GLU A 185 -52.96 -3.96 -6.09
C GLU A 185 -54.21 -4.24 -5.25
N LEU A 186 -54.12 -5.19 -4.31
CA LEU A 186 -55.21 -5.53 -3.39
C LEU A 186 -55.61 -4.32 -2.55
N TYR A 187 -54.64 -3.62 -1.98
CA TYR A 187 -54.87 -2.39 -1.24
C TYR A 187 -55.52 -1.32 -2.12
N SER A 188 -55.06 -1.14 -3.36
CA SER A 188 -55.61 -0.16 -4.29
C SER A 188 -57.06 -0.48 -4.66
N LYS A 189 -57.37 -1.76 -4.96
CA LYS A 189 -58.72 -2.24 -5.26
C LYS A 189 -59.67 -2.01 -4.06
N LEU A 190 -59.23 -2.35 -2.85
CA LEU A 190 -60.00 -2.12 -1.62
C LEU A 190 -60.18 -0.63 -1.32
N LYS A 191 -59.14 0.19 -1.53
CA LYS A 191 -59.22 1.63 -1.38
C LYS A 191 -60.22 2.24 -2.36
N THR A 192 -60.24 1.80 -3.62
CA THR A 192 -61.21 2.29 -4.61
C THR A 192 -62.64 1.88 -4.26
N SER A 193 -62.88 0.66 -3.78
CA SER A 193 -64.23 0.20 -3.42
C SER A 193 -64.80 0.93 -2.20
N VAL A 194 -63.97 1.22 -1.19
CA VAL A 194 -64.38 1.95 0.02
C VAL A 194 -64.51 3.45 -0.22
N CYS A 195 -63.73 4.02 -1.15
CA CYS A 195 -63.71 5.47 -1.39
C CYS A 195 -64.74 5.95 -2.45
N SER A 196 -65.55 5.05 -3.00
CA SER A 196 -66.55 5.33 -4.07
C SER A 196 -67.75 6.19 -3.63
N THR A 197 -67.88 6.53 -2.35
CA THR A 197 -69.09 7.19 -1.80
C THR A 197 -68.92 8.69 -1.49
N SER A 198 -67.75 9.29 -1.72
CA SER A 198 -67.51 10.71 -1.44
C SER A 198 -66.58 11.32 -2.49
N GLU A 199 -67.12 12.25 -3.30
CA GLU A 199 -66.41 12.97 -4.37
C GLU A 199 -65.27 13.87 -3.88
N GLN A 200 -65.09 14.05 -2.57
CA GLN A 200 -63.85 14.55 -1.99
C GLN A 200 -63.01 13.38 -1.50
N ALA A 201 -62.26 12.80 -2.45
CA ALA A 201 -61.31 11.74 -2.21
C ALA A 201 -60.24 12.21 -1.22
N ASN A 202 -60.41 11.80 0.03
CA ASN A 202 -59.56 11.97 1.19
C ASN A 202 -58.05 12.01 0.87
N THR A 203 -57.49 13.20 0.71
CA THR A 203 -56.04 13.44 0.67
C THR A 203 -55.36 12.90 1.94
N SER A 204 -56.10 12.84 3.05
CA SER A 204 -55.69 12.28 4.34
C SER A 204 -55.42 10.76 4.34
N VAL A 205 -55.85 10.01 3.31
CA VAL A 205 -55.68 8.53 3.22
C VAL A 205 -54.67 8.15 2.12
N SER A 206 -53.97 9.14 1.54
CA SER A 206 -52.90 8.92 0.55
C SER A 206 -51.53 8.79 1.22
N LEU A 207 -51.38 7.82 2.13
CA LEU A 207 -50.09 7.57 2.81
C LEU A 207 -49.09 6.77 1.95
N ILE A 208 -49.57 6.07 0.92
CA ILE A 208 -48.76 5.16 0.10
C ILE A 208 -48.50 5.77 -1.28
N ARG A 209 -47.22 5.87 -1.64
CA ARG A 209 -46.75 6.25 -2.98
C ARG A 209 -47.11 5.17 -4.01
N LYS A 210 -47.73 5.57 -5.12
CA LYS A 210 -48.18 4.66 -6.21
C LYS A 210 -47.02 4.03 -6.99
N ASP A 211 -45.86 4.64 -6.94
CA ASP A 211 -44.65 4.32 -7.69
C ASP A 211 -43.56 3.67 -6.84
N LEU A 212 -43.87 3.30 -5.59
CA LEU A 212 -42.89 2.74 -4.64
C LEU A 212 -42.18 1.49 -5.18
N ILE A 213 -42.92 0.55 -5.77
CA ILE A 213 -42.38 -0.73 -6.23
C ILE A 213 -41.53 -0.57 -7.51
N PRO A 214 -41.99 0.16 -8.55
CA PRO A 214 -41.14 0.51 -9.69
C PRO A 214 -39.88 1.28 -9.28
N GLN A 215 -39.99 2.23 -8.34
CA GLN A 215 -38.83 2.98 -7.83
C GLN A 215 -37.86 2.07 -7.10
N LEU A 216 -38.35 1.20 -6.20
CA LEU A 216 -37.52 0.25 -5.48
C LEU A 216 -36.76 -0.65 -6.45
N ARG A 217 -37.45 -1.22 -7.45
CA ARG A 217 -36.82 -2.02 -8.51
C ARG A 217 -35.77 -1.22 -9.28
N SER A 218 -36.07 0.01 -9.69
CA SER A 218 -35.10 0.87 -10.39
C SER A 218 -33.85 1.12 -9.55
N THR A 219 -34.03 1.49 -8.28
CA THR A 219 -32.90 1.78 -7.38
C THR A 219 -31.98 0.59 -7.18
N VAL A 220 -32.52 -0.63 -7.08
CA VAL A 220 -31.71 -1.86 -6.98
C VAL A 220 -30.94 -2.12 -8.27
N VAL A 221 -31.57 -1.92 -9.43
CA VAL A 221 -30.92 -2.07 -10.74
C VAL A 221 -29.82 -1.01 -10.94
N ASP A 222 -30.07 0.22 -10.53
CA ASP A 222 -29.09 1.31 -10.63
C ASP A 222 -27.90 1.06 -9.69
N PHE A 223 -28.16 0.56 -8.48
CA PHE A 223 -27.12 0.12 -7.56
C PHE A 223 -26.29 -1.04 -8.12
N TYR A 224 -26.94 -2.03 -8.74
CA TYR A 224 -26.24 -3.14 -9.41
C TYR A 224 -25.35 -2.64 -10.57
N LYS A 225 -25.86 -1.74 -11.41
CA LYS A 225 -25.07 -1.12 -12.49
C LYS A 225 -23.90 -0.30 -11.95
N TRP A 226 -24.10 0.42 -10.85
CA TRP A 226 -23.02 1.16 -10.18
C TRP A 226 -21.95 0.21 -9.65
N GLN A 227 -22.35 -0.91 -9.04
CA GLN A 227 -21.44 -1.92 -8.53
C GLN A 227 -20.58 -2.52 -9.66
N GLN A 228 -21.19 -2.91 -10.78
CA GLN A 228 -20.45 -3.42 -11.95
C GLN A 228 -19.44 -2.41 -12.49
N ARG A 229 -19.83 -1.13 -12.60
CA ARG A 229 -18.92 -0.06 -13.06
C ARG A 229 -17.73 0.16 -12.13
N LYS A 230 -17.90 -0.08 -10.84
CA LYS A 230 -16.82 0.06 -9.85
C LYS A 230 -15.81 -1.09 -9.98
N ASP A 231 -16.30 -2.31 -10.16
CA ASP A 231 -15.44 -3.49 -10.36
C ASP A 231 -14.70 -3.42 -11.71
N ASP A 232 -15.34 -2.92 -12.78
CA ASP A 232 -14.70 -2.73 -14.09
C ASP A 232 -13.65 -1.59 -14.10
N SER A 233 -13.81 -0.56 -13.27
CA SER A 233 -12.87 0.57 -13.20
C SER A 233 -11.55 0.26 -12.48
N ASP A 234 -11.49 -0.84 -11.72
CA ASP A 234 -10.26 -1.31 -11.06
C ASP A 234 -9.39 -2.18 -12.00
N ASP A 235 -9.86 -2.44 -13.22
CA ASP A 235 -9.20 -3.24 -14.27
C ASP A 235 -8.70 -2.43 -15.48
N GLU A 236 -9.03 -1.15 -15.60
CA GLU A 236 -8.38 -0.24 -16.57
C GLU A 236 -7.53 0.81 -15.84
N ASP A 237 -6.22 0.57 -15.84
CA ASP A 237 -5.15 1.56 -15.72
C ASP A 237 -5.37 2.70 -14.72
N GLU A 238 -4.95 2.47 -13.47
CA GLU A 238 -4.62 3.55 -12.52
C GLU A 238 -3.30 4.24 -12.94
N ASP A 239 -3.27 4.79 -14.16
CA ASP A 239 -2.29 5.77 -14.64
C ASP A 239 -2.97 6.86 -15.48
N SER A 240 -4.06 7.43 -14.97
CA SER A 240 -4.64 8.65 -15.58
C SER A 240 -5.55 9.44 -14.64
N SER A 241 -5.05 9.82 -13.46
CA SER A 241 -5.72 10.89 -12.69
C SER A 241 -4.76 11.70 -11.83
N LYS A 242 -3.75 12.32 -12.45
CA LYS A 242 -3.11 13.49 -11.82
C LYS A 242 -2.50 14.46 -12.82
N GLY A 243 -3.19 15.58 -13.01
CA GLY A 243 -2.61 16.84 -13.43
C GLY A 243 -2.28 16.95 -14.92
N THR A 244 -3.23 17.47 -15.69
CA THR A 244 -3.07 17.93 -17.08
C THR A 244 -1.98 19.00 -17.29
N SER A 245 -1.29 19.44 -16.23
CA SER A 245 -0.15 20.36 -16.32
C SER A 245 1.21 19.68 -16.55
N SER A 246 1.39 18.40 -16.19
CA SER A 246 2.74 17.78 -16.19
C SER A 246 3.12 17.04 -17.49
N GLN A 247 2.13 16.65 -18.31
CA GLN A 247 2.37 15.85 -19.51
C GLN A 247 3.17 16.63 -20.57
N GLN A 248 2.93 17.93 -20.69
CA GLN A 248 3.59 18.79 -21.67
C GLN A 248 5.07 19.06 -21.35
N ASP A 249 5.46 19.01 -20.07
CA ASP A 249 6.86 19.19 -19.65
C ASP A 249 7.65 17.89 -19.76
N CYS A 250 7.02 16.73 -19.53
CA CYS A 250 7.62 15.42 -19.73
C CYS A 250 7.95 15.15 -21.21
N SER A 251 7.06 15.53 -22.14
CA SER A 251 7.30 15.37 -23.58
C SER A 251 8.44 16.27 -24.08
N LYS A 252 8.45 17.55 -23.69
CA LYS A 252 9.53 18.51 -24.04
C LYS A 252 10.89 18.06 -23.49
N ARG A 253 10.93 17.50 -22.28
CA ARG A 253 12.17 16.97 -21.70
C ARG A 253 12.68 15.75 -22.46
N ALA A 254 11.78 14.83 -22.81
CA ALA A 254 12.13 13.63 -23.57
C ALA A 254 12.70 14.00 -24.95
N GLU A 255 12.09 14.96 -25.63
CA GLU A 255 12.52 15.45 -26.94
C GLU A 255 13.88 16.15 -26.86
N ARG A 256 14.11 16.98 -25.83
CA ARG A 256 15.41 17.61 -25.58
C ARG A 256 16.51 16.57 -25.32
N LEU A 257 16.22 15.52 -24.55
CA LEU A 257 17.17 14.43 -24.31
C LEU A 257 17.47 13.64 -25.59
N ALA A 258 16.47 13.40 -26.44
CA ALA A 258 16.65 12.77 -27.74
C ALA A 258 17.53 13.61 -28.66
N LEU A 259 17.32 14.93 -28.71
CA LEU A 259 18.15 15.89 -29.45
C LEU A 259 19.59 15.94 -28.94
N ILE A 260 19.81 15.93 -27.62
CA ILE A 260 21.15 15.88 -27.05
C ILE A 260 21.85 14.58 -27.46
N LYS A 261 21.13 13.45 -27.41
CA LYS A 261 21.69 12.16 -27.78
C LYS A 261 21.99 12.08 -29.28
N SER A 262 21.08 12.52 -30.14
CA SER A 262 21.32 12.53 -31.58
C SER A 262 22.48 13.46 -31.95
N ARG A 263 22.65 14.59 -31.26
CA ARG A 263 23.78 15.50 -31.47
C ARG A 263 25.10 14.95 -30.95
N ALA A 264 25.10 14.31 -29.78
CA ALA A 264 26.30 13.74 -29.17
C ALA A 264 26.81 12.49 -29.89
N TYR A 265 25.91 11.71 -30.50
CA TYR A 265 26.25 10.44 -31.16
C TYR A 265 26.11 10.47 -32.69
N GLY A 266 25.57 11.55 -33.27
CA GLY A 266 25.33 11.67 -34.71
C GLY A 266 26.58 11.98 -35.53
N GLN A 267 27.58 12.62 -34.93
CA GLN A 267 28.91 12.72 -35.50
C GLN A 267 29.80 11.67 -34.84
N ALA A 268 29.74 10.44 -35.33
CA ALA A 268 30.80 9.47 -35.11
C ALA A 268 32.05 9.98 -35.84
N ALA A 269 32.85 10.84 -35.20
CA ALA A 269 34.25 10.95 -35.57
C ALA A 269 34.83 9.54 -35.40
N GLU A 270 35.28 8.92 -36.49
CA GLU A 270 35.99 7.64 -36.44
C GLU A 270 37.13 7.79 -35.43
N ALA A 271 36.92 7.30 -34.22
CA ALA A 271 37.94 7.28 -33.21
C ALA A 271 39.07 6.42 -33.76
N ALA A 272 40.28 6.98 -33.82
CA ALA A 272 41.48 6.28 -34.26
C ALA A 272 41.54 4.92 -33.54
N LYS A 273 41.33 3.85 -34.31
CA LYS A 273 41.28 2.48 -33.79
C LYS A 273 42.56 2.22 -32.99
N SER A 274 42.37 1.86 -31.72
CA SER A 274 43.44 1.46 -30.83
C SER A 274 44.34 0.42 -31.50
N ARG A 275 45.66 0.62 -31.39
CA ARG A 275 46.76 -0.15 -31.99
C ARG A 275 46.73 -1.68 -31.74
N ARG A 276 45.77 -2.19 -30.96
CA ARG A 276 45.65 -3.59 -30.52
C ARG A 276 44.93 -4.52 -31.51
N HIS A 277 44.43 -4.01 -32.63
CA HIS A 277 43.81 -4.82 -33.69
C HIS A 277 44.50 -4.65 -35.05
N ARG A 278 45.83 -4.49 -35.08
CA ARG A 278 46.61 -4.70 -36.30
C ARG A 278 47.08 -6.16 -36.32
N GLN A 279 46.67 -6.92 -37.34
CA GLN A 279 47.29 -8.21 -37.61
C GLN A 279 48.78 -7.98 -37.88
N VAL A 280 49.63 -8.74 -37.19
CA VAL A 280 51.08 -8.71 -37.32
C VAL A 280 51.46 -9.61 -38.48
N GLU A 281 52.06 -9.05 -39.53
CA GLU A 281 52.84 -9.83 -40.50
C GLU A 281 54.12 -10.31 -39.81
N VAL A 282 54.42 -11.59 -40.00
CA VAL A 282 55.49 -12.32 -39.32
C VAL A 282 56.67 -12.42 -40.28
N ASP A 283 57.72 -11.66 -40.05
CA ASP A 283 59.01 -11.87 -40.71
C ASP A 283 59.99 -12.51 -39.73
N PHE A 284 60.48 -13.68 -40.12
CA PHE A 284 61.56 -14.41 -39.46
C PHE A 284 62.90 -13.85 -39.91
N THR A 285 63.76 -13.44 -38.98
CA THR A 285 65.22 -13.60 -39.08
C THR A 285 65.91 -13.30 -37.74
N SER A 286 67.10 -13.86 -37.62
CA SER A 286 67.77 -14.38 -36.43
C SER A 286 68.76 -13.43 -35.72
N ASN A 287 69.09 -13.85 -34.50
CA ASN A 287 70.37 -13.74 -33.76
C ASN A 287 70.67 -12.58 -32.78
N GLU A 288 71.01 -13.06 -31.58
CA GLU A 288 72.07 -12.67 -30.63
C GLU A 288 71.96 -11.43 -29.71
N ALA A 289 71.85 -11.77 -28.42
CA ALA A 289 72.61 -11.29 -27.26
C ALA A 289 72.92 -9.80 -27.09
N GLY A 290 72.36 -9.21 -26.03
CA GLY A 290 72.83 -7.96 -25.44
C GLY A 290 72.08 -7.53 -24.18
N SER A 291 72.81 -7.44 -23.07
CA SER A 291 72.37 -6.92 -21.76
C SER A 291 72.19 -5.40 -21.78
N SER A 292 71.13 -4.87 -21.14
CA SER A 292 71.24 -3.79 -20.12
C SER A 292 69.91 -3.10 -19.74
N LYS A 293 69.76 -2.94 -18.41
CA LYS A 293 69.27 -1.80 -17.63
C LYS A 293 67.88 -1.18 -17.92
N THR A 294 67.08 -1.27 -16.85
CA THR A 294 65.84 -0.57 -16.51
C THR A 294 65.83 0.94 -16.79
N SER A 295 64.80 1.42 -17.48
CA SER A 295 64.26 2.77 -17.34
C SER A 295 62.72 2.71 -17.33
N GLY A 296 62.09 3.28 -16.28
CA GLY A 296 60.64 3.24 -16.09
C GLY A 296 59.89 4.22 -16.99
N PRO A 297 58.61 3.98 -17.32
CA PRO A 297 57.85 4.88 -18.18
C PRO A 297 57.39 6.13 -17.41
N SER A 298 57.75 7.32 -17.90
CA SER A 298 57.25 8.60 -17.38
C SER A 298 55.74 8.73 -17.63
N ARG A 299 54.97 9.00 -16.56
CA ARG A 299 53.53 9.23 -16.65
C ARG A 299 53.28 10.63 -17.21
N ILE A 300 52.86 10.72 -18.47
CA ILE A 300 52.24 11.92 -19.02
C ILE A 300 50.89 12.11 -18.29
N SER A 301 50.82 13.11 -17.40
CA SER A 301 49.59 13.48 -16.70
C SER A 301 48.58 14.03 -17.69
N LYS A 302 47.45 13.33 -17.88
CA LYS A 302 46.31 13.88 -18.63
C LYS A 302 45.48 14.76 -17.68
N PRO A 303 45.05 15.96 -18.10
CA PRO A 303 44.19 16.82 -17.29
C PRO A 303 42.87 16.11 -16.96
N SER A 304 42.34 16.41 -15.77
CA SER A 304 41.09 15.80 -15.28
C SER A 304 39.92 16.08 -16.23
N LEU A 305 38.94 15.18 -16.23
CA LEU A 305 37.71 15.36 -17.04
C LEU A 305 37.05 16.71 -16.79
N ARG A 306 37.07 17.20 -15.54
CA ARG A 306 36.53 18.51 -15.15
C ARG A 306 37.25 19.68 -15.84
N ALA A 307 38.58 19.62 -15.93
CA ALA A 307 39.37 20.63 -16.61
C ALA A 307 39.07 20.63 -18.12
N ARG A 308 38.97 19.43 -18.73
CA ARG A 308 38.63 19.28 -20.14
C ARG A 308 37.24 19.82 -20.49
N THR A 309 36.24 19.58 -19.62
CA THR A 309 34.88 20.11 -19.83
C THR A 309 34.85 21.63 -19.71
N ASN A 310 35.55 22.22 -18.74
CA ASN A 310 35.58 23.68 -18.57
C ASN A 310 36.28 24.41 -19.72
N GLU A 311 37.31 23.79 -20.33
CA GLU A 311 38.01 24.37 -21.48
C GLU A 311 37.19 24.28 -22.77
N SER A 312 36.44 23.18 -22.97
CA SER A 312 35.60 22.98 -24.15
C SER A 312 34.32 23.83 -24.16
N VAL A 313 33.83 24.23 -22.98
CA VAL A 313 32.60 24.99 -22.86
C VAL A 313 32.96 26.44 -22.50
N ARG A 314 33.23 27.26 -23.53
CA ARG A 314 33.24 28.72 -23.37
C ARG A 314 31.81 29.22 -23.17
N ILE A 315 31.32 29.17 -21.92
CA ILE A 315 30.04 29.78 -21.53
C ILE A 315 30.26 31.30 -21.47
N SER A 316 29.89 31.99 -22.55
CA SER A 316 29.84 33.45 -22.62
C SER A 316 28.44 33.93 -22.27
N GLY A 317 28.34 34.97 -21.43
CA GLY A 317 27.09 35.64 -21.06
C GLY A 317 26.49 35.23 -19.72
N ASP A 318 25.41 35.92 -19.32
CA ASP A 318 24.75 35.96 -18.00
C ASP A 318 24.34 34.61 -17.35
N MET A 319 24.63 33.48 -18.00
CA MET A 319 24.45 32.11 -17.48
C MET A 319 25.27 31.78 -16.23
N TRP A 320 26.28 32.59 -15.88
CA TRP A 320 27.01 32.42 -14.61
C TRP A 320 26.11 32.64 -13.39
N LYS A 321 25.10 33.51 -13.49
CA LYS A 321 24.18 33.80 -12.37
C LYS A 321 23.20 32.64 -12.12
N GLU A 322 22.84 31.90 -13.16
CA GLU A 322 21.89 30.78 -13.05
C GLU A 322 22.59 29.45 -12.67
N ALA A 323 23.86 29.27 -13.04
CA ALA A 323 24.65 28.10 -12.62
C ALA A 323 25.20 28.20 -11.18
N ALA A 324 25.34 29.41 -10.63
CA ALA A 324 25.70 29.63 -9.23
C ALA A 324 24.49 29.42 -8.27
N ASN A 325 23.27 29.48 -8.78
CA ASN A 325 22.06 29.15 -8.04
C ASN A 325 21.97 27.63 -7.90
N THR A 326 22.69 27.13 -6.90
CA THR A 326 22.59 25.74 -6.43
C THR A 326 21.10 25.44 -6.18
N THR A 327 20.52 24.55 -6.97
CA THR A 327 19.15 24.09 -6.75
C THR A 327 19.16 23.27 -5.45
N THR A 328 18.89 23.92 -4.33
CA THR A 328 18.69 23.25 -3.05
C THR A 328 17.39 22.47 -3.16
N ILE A 329 17.50 21.17 -3.43
CA ILE A 329 16.39 20.25 -3.19
C ILE A 329 16.09 20.35 -1.69
N SER A 330 14.93 20.93 -1.38
CA SER A 330 14.48 21.20 -0.02
C SER A 330 14.36 19.89 0.77
N SER A 331 15.25 19.72 1.74
CA SER A 331 15.02 18.87 2.89
C SER A 331 13.93 19.50 3.74
N LEU A 332 12.73 18.92 3.77
CA LEU A 332 11.72 19.25 4.77
C LEU A 332 12.19 18.73 6.13
N THR A 333 12.89 19.59 6.88
CA THR A 333 12.97 19.62 8.35
C THR A 333 13.84 20.81 8.74
N THR A 334 13.21 21.97 8.91
CA THR A 334 13.77 23.07 9.70
C THR A 334 12.79 23.35 10.82
N LEU A 335 13.15 22.88 12.02
CA LEU A 335 12.59 23.40 13.26
C LEU A 335 13.20 24.78 13.50
N ASP A 336 12.34 25.78 13.69
CA ASP A 336 12.74 27.12 14.11
C ASP A 336 13.56 27.04 15.40
N SER A 337 14.73 27.66 15.38
CA SER A 337 15.61 27.79 16.53
C SER A 337 15.41 29.15 17.18
N ALA A 338 14.97 29.15 18.43
CA ALA A 338 15.01 30.30 19.33
C ALA A 338 16.43 30.49 19.92
N PRO A 339 16.85 31.72 20.28
CA PRO A 339 18.24 32.01 20.57
C PRO A 339 18.64 31.72 22.03
N GLY A 340 19.72 30.94 22.16
CA GLY A 340 20.86 31.25 23.03
C GLY A 340 20.72 31.12 24.55
N THR A 341 21.15 29.98 25.09
CA THR A 341 21.78 29.92 26.43
C THR A 341 22.91 28.87 26.45
N LYS A 342 24.06 29.28 26.97
CA LYS A 342 25.36 28.56 26.99
C LYS A 342 25.29 27.24 27.78
N PRO A 343 26.04 26.19 27.40
CA PRO A 343 26.04 24.93 28.15
C PRO A 343 27.00 25.00 29.35
N THR A 344 26.48 24.84 30.56
CA THR A 344 27.28 24.47 31.73
C THR A 344 27.36 22.95 31.84
N VAL A 345 28.56 22.42 31.70
CA VAL A 345 28.89 21.01 31.96
C VAL A 345 28.75 20.75 33.46
N LYS A 346 27.86 19.82 33.86
CA LYS A 346 27.88 19.19 35.18
C LYS A 346 27.87 17.67 35.02
N TYR A 347 28.96 17.07 35.49
CA TYR A 347 29.08 15.64 35.71
C TYR A 347 28.08 15.20 36.78
N LEU A 348 27.29 14.16 36.51
CA LEU A 348 26.48 13.47 37.51
C LEU A 348 26.84 11.98 37.53
N LYS A 349 27.35 11.58 38.70
CA LYS A 349 27.83 10.25 39.07
C LYS A 349 26.72 9.20 38.96
N HIS A 350 27.09 8.02 38.48
CA HIS A 350 26.35 6.77 38.63
C HIS A 350 26.02 6.50 40.11
N CYS A 351 24.74 6.28 40.41
CA CYS A 351 24.31 5.49 41.57
C CYS A 351 23.67 4.21 41.05
N ILE A 352 24.40 3.10 41.24
CA ILE A 352 23.92 1.73 41.11
C ILE A 352 23.12 1.44 42.37
N VAL A 353 21.85 1.05 42.24
CA VAL A 353 21.06 0.48 43.32
C VAL A 353 20.79 -0.97 42.97
N TYR A 354 21.43 -1.87 43.71
CA TYR A 354 21.07 -3.28 43.80
C TYR A 354 19.78 -3.40 44.61
N TYR A 355 18.81 -4.16 44.10
CA TYR A 355 17.73 -4.71 44.92
C TYR A 355 17.98 -6.20 45.11
N THR A 356 18.04 -6.58 46.38
CA THR A 356 18.00 -7.94 46.94
C THR A 356 16.73 -8.67 46.60
#